data_AF-A0A7W0XCG5-F1
#
_entry.id   AF-A0A7W0XCG5-F1
#
_cell.length_a   1.000
_cell.length_b   1.000
_cell.length_c   1.000
_cell.angle_alpha   90.00
_cell.angle_beta   90.00
_cell.angle_gamma   90.00
#
_symmetry.space_group_name_H-M   'P 1'
#
loop_
_entity.id
_entity.type
_entity.pdbx_description
1 polymer ?
#
loop_
_entity_poly.entity_id
_entity_poly.type
_entity_poly.pdbx_seq_one_letter_code
_entity_poly.pdbx_strand_id
1 'polypeptide(L)'
;MEHTHRYADPTNAEARHDLGYAHYMIGLVLEVKLGDIAGAVKSYRKSLQIFEAIAAFDAANTENRADLMRVQARLGKILGKTGGEARRSTHHRRIRLDGQNN
;
A
#
# COMPACT_ATOMS: atom_id res chain seq x y z
N MET A 1 -0.95 -33.25 25.63
CA MET A 1 -1.80 -32.42 24.74
C MET A 1 -2.23 -31.23 25.56
N GLU A 2 -1.62 -30.07 25.39
CA GLU A 2 -2.08 -28.84 26.03
C GLU A 2 -2.18 -27.78 24.93
N HIS A 3 -3.42 -27.51 24.55
CA HIS A 3 -3.76 -26.57 23.51
C HIS A 3 -3.42 -25.17 24.02
N THR A 4 -2.40 -24.56 23.42
CA THR A 4 -2.05 -23.15 23.60
C THR A 4 -3.16 -22.28 23.00
N HIS A 5 -4.26 -22.12 23.71
CA HIS A 5 -5.24 -21.08 23.43
C HIS A 5 -4.68 -19.77 23.96
N ARG A 6 -3.73 -19.22 23.19
CA ARG A 6 -3.28 -17.84 23.30
C ARG A 6 -4.50 -16.97 23.06
N TYR A 7 -5.15 -16.56 24.15
CA TYR A 7 -6.17 -15.51 24.14
C TYR A 7 -5.52 -14.27 23.50
N ALA A 8 -5.76 -14.10 22.21
CA ALA A 8 -5.48 -12.89 21.50
C ALA A 8 -6.43 -11.84 22.08
N ASP A 9 -5.92 -10.79 22.71
CA ASP A 9 -6.75 -9.66 23.15
C ASP A 9 -7.53 -9.14 21.94
N PRO A 10 -8.84 -9.44 21.84
CA PRO A 10 -9.62 -9.14 20.64
C PRO A 10 -9.68 -7.63 20.42
N THR A 11 -9.72 -6.87 21.51
CA THR A 11 -9.73 -5.41 21.54
C THR A 11 -8.48 -4.80 20.91
N ASN A 12 -7.32 -5.46 21.01
CA ASN A 12 -6.08 -4.97 20.38
C ASN A 12 -5.99 -5.39 18.91
N ALA A 13 -6.54 -6.56 18.56
CA ALA A 13 -6.59 -7.02 17.17
C ALA A 13 -7.54 -6.16 16.31
N GLU A 14 -8.74 -5.88 16.81
CA GLU A 14 -9.74 -5.04 16.15
C GLU A 14 -9.26 -3.60 16.02
N ALA A 15 -8.72 -2.99 17.08
CA ALA A 15 -8.18 -1.64 17.02
C ALA A 15 -7.01 -1.50 16.03
N ARG A 16 -6.17 -2.54 15.88
CA ARG A 16 -5.11 -2.56 14.86
C ARG A 16 -5.69 -2.69 13.46
N HIS A 17 -6.71 -3.52 13.27
CA HIS A 17 -7.40 -3.66 12.00
C HIS A 17 -7.99 -2.32 11.56
N ASP A 18 -8.75 -1.67 12.45
CA ASP A 18 -9.36 -0.35 12.22
C ASP A 18 -8.29 0.70 11.87
N LEU A 19 -7.17 0.72 12.58
CA LEU A 19 -6.06 1.62 12.30
C LEU A 19 -5.45 1.36 10.92
N GLY A 20 -5.28 0.08 10.55
CA GLY A 20 -4.82 -0.33 9.22
C GLY A 20 -5.79 0.13 8.13
N TYR A 21 -7.09 -0.04 8.36
CA TYR A 21 -8.15 0.37 7.44
C TYR A 21 -8.26 1.90 7.31
N ALA A 22 -8.12 2.64 8.41
CA ALA A 22 -8.09 4.10 8.39
C ALA A 22 -6.95 4.63 7.52
N HIS A 23 -5.75 4.06 7.65
CA HIS A 23 -4.61 4.42 6.80
C HIS A 23 -4.84 4.07 5.32
N TYR A 24 -5.50 2.96 5.03
CA TYR A 24 -5.92 2.61 3.66
C TYR A 24 -6.88 3.67 3.09
N MET A 25 -7.90 4.05 3.85
CA MET A 25 -8.89 5.05 3.43
C MET A 25 -8.27 6.43 3.22
N ILE A 26 -7.34 6.85 4.09
CA ILE A 26 -6.57 8.09 3.90
C ILE A 26 -5.76 8.01 2.60
N GLY A 27 -5.08 6.90 2.35
CA GLY A 27 -4.35 6.68 1.10
C GLY A 27 -5.25 6.78 -0.13
N LEU A 28 -6.45 6.21 -0.06
CA LEU A 28 -7.43 6.25 -1.15
C LEU A 28 -7.98 7.66 -1.39
N VAL A 29 -8.23 8.44 -0.34
CA VAL A 29 -8.64 9.85 -0.47
C VAL A 29 -7.52 10.69 -1.06
N LEU A 30 -6.27 10.51 -0.61
CA LEU A 30 -5.11 11.21 -1.15
C LEU A 30 -4.90 10.87 -2.64
N GLU A 31 -5.02 9.60 -3.02
CA GLU A 31 -4.90 9.15 -4.41
C GLU A 31 -6.03 9.70 -5.29
N VAL A 32 -7.28 9.49 -4.90
CA VAL A 32 -8.45 9.69 -5.79
C VAL A 32 -8.95 11.13 -5.76
N LYS A 33 -8.95 11.79 -4.59
CA LYS A 33 -9.52 13.13 -4.45
C LYS A 33 -8.48 14.23 -4.61
N LEU A 34 -7.30 14.04 -4.00
CA LEU A 34 -6.27 15.09 -3.96
C LEU A 34 -5.21 14.90 -5.04
N GLY A 35 -5.10 13.71 -5.64
CA GLY A 35 -4.02 13.38 -6.57
C GLY A 35 -2.63 13.38 -5.93
N ASP A 36 -2.54 13.41 -4.59
CA ASP A 36 -1.29 13.35 -3.86
C ASP A 36 -0.80 11.90 -3.79
N ILE A 37 -0.11 11.49 -4.86
CA ILE A 37 0.45 10.15 -4.98
C ILE A 37 1.50 9.87 -3.90
N ALA A 38 2.30 10.87 -3.53
CA ALA A 38 3.34 10.70 -2.52
C ALA A 38 2.74 10.47 -1.12
N GLY A 39 1.72 11.26 -0.76
CA GLY A 39 0.94 11.08 0.46
C GLY A 39 0.21 9.75 0.48
N ALA A 40 -0.42 9.36 -0.64
CA ALA A 40 -1.12 8.09 -0.77
C ALA A 40 -0.18 6.90 -0.52
N VAL A 41 1.00 6.88 -1.14
CA VAL A 41 2.01 5.83 -0.94
C VAL A 41 2.46 5.74 0.52
N LYS A 42 2.67 6.87 1.21
CA LYS A 42 3.03 6.87 2.64
C LYS A 42 1.93 6.24 3.50
N SER A 43 0.67 6.59 3.24
CA SER A 43 -0.48 6.06 3.99
C SER A 43 -0.70 4.56 3.72
N TYR A 44 -0.60 4.13 2.47
CA TYR A 44 -0.70 2.72 2.12
C TYR A 44 0.45 1.89 2.71
N ARG A 45 1.68 2.42 2.80
CA ARG A 45 2.79 1.73 3.49
C ARG A 45 2.54 1.54 4.98
N LYS A 46 1.94 2.52 5.66
CA LYS A 46 1.56 2.36 7.08
C LYS A 46 0.49 1.30 7.24
N SER A 47 -0.54 1.34 6.40
CA SER A 47 -1.59 0.31 6.36
C SER A 47 -1.00 -1.09 6.13
N LEU A 48 -0.03 -1.21 5.21
CA LEU A 48 0.67 -2.46 4.90
C LEU A 48 1.38 -3.03 6.13
N GLN A 49 2.19 -2.23 6.82
CA GLN A 49 2.93 -2.66 8.01
C GLN A 49 2.00 -3.19 9.12
N ILE A 50 0.83 -2.55 9.28
CA ILE A 50 -0.15 -2.97 10.28
C ILE A 50 -0.77 -4.31 9.89
N PHE A 51 -1.24 -4.45 8.65
CA PHE A 51 -1.84 -5.71 8.20
C PHE A 51 -0.83 -6.86 8.08
N GLU A 52 0.45 -6.57 7.80
CA GLU A 52 1.54 -7.56 7.89
C GLU A 52 1.74 -8.03 9.34
N ALA A 53 1.73 -7.12 10.31
CA ALA A 53 1.83 -7.47 11.72
C ALA A 53 0.62 -8.28 12.22
N ILE A 54 -0.58 -7.94 11.76
CA ILE A 54 -1.81 -8.69 12.07
C ILE A 54 -1.76 -10.09 11.44
N ALA A 55 -1.38 -10.20 10.16
CA ALA A 55 -1.28 -11.47 9.46
C ALA A 55 -0.16 -12.38 10.02
N ALA A 56 0.92 -11.80 10.53
CA ALA A 56 1.97 -12.55 11.22
C ALA A 56 1.50 -13.10 12.57
N PHE A 57 0.55 -12.44 13.22
CA PHE A 57 -0.02 -12.86 14.50
C PHE A 57 -1.13 -13.92 14.33
N ASP A 58 -2.01 -13.74 13.35
CA ASP A 58 -3.06 -14.69 12.99
C ASP A 58 -3.15 -14.86 11.47
N ALA A 59 -2.34 -15.79 10.96
CA ALA A 59 -2.30 -16.12 9.55
C ALA A 59 -3.51 -16.93 9.06
N ALA A 60 -4.33 -17.47 9.98
CA ALA A 60 -5.51 -18.26 9.64
C ALA A 60 -6.72 -17.37 9.33
N ASN A 61 -6.74 -16.14 9.85
CA ASN A 61 -7.79 -15.18 9.58
C ASN A 61 -7.79 -14.71 8.10
N THR A 62 -8.81 -15.11 7.38
CA THR A 62 -9.01 -14.81 5.95
C THR A 62 -9.27 -13.34 5.66
N GLU A 63 -9.93 -12.64 6.58
CA GLU A 63 -10.26 -11.21 6.43
C GLU A 63 -8.99 -10.37 6.45
N ASN A 64 -8.14 -10.58 7.46
CA ASN A 64 -6.85 -9.89 7.59
C ASN A 64 -5.96 -10.10 6.35
N ARG A 65 -5.96 -11.30 5.76
CA ARG A 65 -5.24 -11.57 4.52
C ARG A 65 -5.84 -10.83 3.32
N ALA A 66 -7.16 -10.75 3.24
CA ALA A 66 -7.83 -10.02 2.17
C ALA A 66 -7.56 -8.50 2.25
N ASP A 67 -7.52 -7.93 3.46
CA ASP A 67 -7.11 -6.55 3.70
C ASP A 67 -5.66 -6.30 3.26
N LEU A 68 -4.74 -7.18 3.69
CA LEU A 68 -3.33 -7.12 3.30
C LEU A 68 -3.16 -7.13 1.76
N MET A 69 -3.83 -8.07 1.09
CA MET A 69 -3.79 -8.18 -0.38
C MET A 69 -4.35 -6.92 -1.07
N ARG A 70 -5.42 -6.31 -0.54
CA ARG A 70 -5.97 -5.06 -1.08
C ARG A 70 -4.96 -3.91 -1.01
N VAL A 71 -4.29 -3.76 0.12
CA VAL A 71 -3.26 -2.73 0.31
C VAL A 71 -2.08 -2.95 -0.63
N GLN A 72 -1.59 -4.19 -0.73
CA GLN A 72 -0.49 -4.55 -1.64
C GLN A 72 -0.85 -4.29 -3.11
N ALA A 73 -2.05 -4.70 -3.55
CA ALA A 73 -2.52 -4.49 -4.91
C ALA A 73 -2.62 -3.00 -5.26
N ARG A 74 -3.13 -2.17 -4.35
CA ARG A 74 -3.22 -0.71 -4.55
C ARG A 74 -1.84 -0.06 -4.60
N LEU A 75 -0.95 -0.43 -3.68
CA LEU A 75 0.41 0.09 -3.65
C LEU A 75 1.16 -0.28 -4.94
N GLY A 76 1.04 -1.53 -5.39
CA GLY A 76 1.62 -2.01 -6.65
C GLY A 76 1.08 -1.24 -7.86
N LYS A 77 -0.23 -0.99 -7.92
CA LYS A 77 -0.86 -0.20 -9.00
C LYS A 77 -0.30 1.23 -9.07
N ILE A 78 -0.19 1.90 -7.93
CA ILE A 78 0.32 3.27 -7.89
C ILE A 78 1.81 3.33 -8.24
N LEU A 79 2.63 2.46 -7.64
CA LEU A 79 4.06 2.43 -7.92
C LEU A 79 4.34 2.06 -9.38
N GLY A 80 3.53 1.17 -9.97
CA GLY A 80 3.58 0.85 -11.40
C GLY A 80 3.25 2.04 -12.30
N LYS A 81 2.23 2.84 -11.95
CA LYS A 81 1.89 4.08 -12.66
C LYS A 81 3.02 5.11 -12.57
N THR A 82 3.49 5.41 -11.36
CA THR A 82 4.55 6.41 -11.14
C THR A 82 5.88 5.98 -11.78
N GLY A 83 6.23 4.69 -11.69
CA GLY A 83 7.42 4.14 -12.36
C GLY A 83 7.30 4.15 -13.88
N GLY A 84 6.11 3.88 -14.42
CA GLY A 84 5.84 3.97 -15.86
C GLY A 84 5.88 5.40 -16.40
N GLU A 85 5.37 6.38 -15.64
CA GLU A 85 5.43 7.80 -15.97
C GLU A 85 6.85 8.36 -15.91
N ALA A 86 7.63 7.98 -14.90
CA ALA A 86 9.06 8.33 -14.81
C ALA A 86 9.88 7.77 -15.99
N ARG A 87 9.57 6.53 -16.42
CA ARG A 87 10.19 5.91 -17.60
C ARG A 87 9.80 6.64 -18.91
N ARG A 88 8.54 7.07 -19.07
CA ARG A 88 8.10 7.84 -20.25
C ARG A 88 8.75 9.22 -20.34
N SER A 89 8.88 9.92 -19.21
CA SER A 89 9.54 11.24 -19.13
C SER A 89 11.00 11.18 -19.61
N THR A 90 11.72 10.11 -19.28
CA THR A 90 13.13 9.95 -19.66
C THR A 90 13.31 9.71 -21.16
N HIS A 91 12.34 9.08 -21.83
CA HIS A 91 12.42 8.82 -23.28
C HIS A 91 12.19 10.08 -24.13
N HIS A 92 11.34 11.01 -23.66
CA HIS A 92 11.01 12.20 -24.45
C HIS A 92 12.11 13.26 -24.48
N ARG A 93 13.08 13.21 -23.56
CA ARG A 93 14.17 14.18 -23.44
C ARG A 93 15.38 13.90 -24.34
N ARG A 94 15.44 12.75 -25.02
CA ARG A 94 16.52 12.42 -25.96
C ARG A 94 16.25 12.81 -27.41
N ILE A 95 15.00 13.03 -27.81
CA ILE A 95 14.65 13.20 -29.24
C ILE A 95 14.84 14.65 -29.76
N ARG A 96 15.09 15.66 -28.90
CA ARG A 96 15.24 17.07 -29.34
C ARG A 96 16.69 17.56 -29.49
N LEU A 97 17.71 16.73 -29.23
CA LEU A 97 19.11 17.19 -29.26
C LEU A 97 19.90 16.79 -30.51
N ASP A 98 19.35 15.94 -31.39
CA ASP A 98 20.08 15.46 -32.59
C ASP A 98 19.66 16.15 -33.91
N GLY A 99 18.84 17.21 -33.84
CA GLY A 99 18.31 17.91 -35.02
C GLY A 99 18.83 19.33 -35.27
N GLN A 100 19.81 19.80 -34.50
CA GLN A 100 20.42 21.13 -34.66
C GLN A 100 21.95 21.05 -34.57
N ASN A 101 22.56 20.13 -35.31
CA ASN A 101 23.98 20.26 -35.66
C ASN A 101 24.32 19.35 -36.84
N ASN A 102 24.02 19.82 -38.06
CA ASN A 102 24.83 19.72 -39.29
C ASN A 102 23.96 20.16 -40.48
#